data_AF-A0A816YM16-F1
#
_entry.id   AF-A0A816YM16-F1
#
_cell.length_a   1.000
_cell.length_b   1.000
_cell.length_c   1.000
_cell.angle_alpha   90.00
_cell.angle_beta   90.00
_cell.angle_gamma   90.00
#
_symmetry.space_group_name_H-M   'P 1'
#
loop_
_entity.id
_entity.type
_entity.pdbx_description
1 polymer ?
#
loop_
_entity_poly.entity_id
_entity_poly.type
_entity_poly.pdbx_seq_one_letter_code
_entity_poly.pdbx_strand_id
1 'polypeptide(L)'
;MTCATEILKTSDDSNLISQRADGYFYILQEVSKYIAESPKLTDQMNELAKLLLERLGSAFKSSTGANPSLCITDKDMIKKMNIRHHLTLFTNINGVQDLMKFFATCKLAFQSSVIAGEPNYLRWKDVLKIIREWRISLTDFVGQYVQYKESFVQFPLDASAFVYLMQVRLELEYSRLSSFEVVRDMMTKLKLEYDSFYREYQTLFGQHVQRKVYDESGIASFLIMLRSNDTQFDTYLQIYASNTLCFDLWNMFLYFSKENELNDIMVYHLALKLRQRIRPLPMTQFKTCCDIAKHSVPKIKRVNRVRAARIIQEIFHEFLSKEIYCGSYISLLDEGQAKEFLHVLLTLSWSVDSKSASCLFVLEHLIFTLYGHSSDRFEKLKCLFQRLNELHDAICVKNKPEKIIKDQWLIDYFYNTPYDLVKVNRDNYQSLCDIHKNNSWSLYIWSKFTYLSISNLDIKSSDEILMLFNQWLVEVEHDKYQDNDPLTTIFVNCIFECIISKQSKSVLSLPDIKPIIRYILHARDAESRWINKEKVDEFVETVQQSIRAVLLLEGESIWSFLYFNCFTVTSSHC
;
A
#
# COMPACT_ATOMS: atom_id res chain seq x y z
N MET A 1 73.70 -11.31 2.87
CA MET A 1 72.45 -10.51 2.85
C MET A 1 72.27 -9.60 4.07
N THR A 2 72.95 -9.82 5.20
CA THR A 2 72.93 -8.95 6.40
C THR A 2 73.27 -7.48 6.11
N CYS A 3 74.13 -7.20 5.12
CA CYS A 3 74.48 -5.84 4.72
C CYS A 3 73.29 -5.04 4.13
N ALA A 4 72.38 -5.68 3.38
CA ALA A 4 71.27 -4.98 2.72
C ALA A 4 70.18 -4.51 3.70
N THR A 5 69.89 -5.33 4.72
CA THR A 5 68.94 -4.97 5.79
C THR A 5 69.52 -3.91 6.74
N GLU A 6 70.83 -3.90 6.99
CA GLU A 6 71.49 -2.84 7.76
C GLU A 6 71.55 -1.50 7.00
N ILE A 7 71.86 -1.52 5.69
CA ILE A 7 71.83 -0.33 4.83
C ILE A 7 70.46 0.38 4.88
N LEU A 8 69.36 -0.39 4.85
CA LEU A 8 68.00 0.16 4.91
C LEU A 8 67.61 0.74 6.28
N LYS A 9 68.35 0.42 7.35
CA LYS A 9 68.06 0.90 8.72
C LYS A 9 68.71 2.25 9.02
N THR A 10 69.79 2.65 8.35
CA THR A 10 70.66 3.75 8.83
C THR A 10 70.98 4.92 7.88
N SER A 11 70.59 4.95 6.59
CA SER A 11 71.18 5.92 5.62
C SER A 11 70.23 6.90 4.91
N ASP A 12 70.86 7.95 4.33
CA ASP A 12 70.36 8.93 3.35
C ASP A 12 69.68 8.31 2.10
N ASP A 13 69.79 7.00 1.89
CA ASP A 13 69.23 6.26 0.76
C ASP A 13 67.69 6.21 0.75
N SER A 14 67.03 6.64 1.83
CA SER A 14 65.57 6.85 1.81
C SER A 14 65.13 7.84 0.72
N ASN A 15 65.99 8.81 0.38
CA ASN A 15 65.78 9.73 -0.73
C ASN A 15 65.85 9.00 -2.08
N LEU A 16 66.71 7.99 -2.23
CA LEU A 16 66.83 7.19 -3.45
C LEU A 16 65.61 6.27 -3.65
N ILE A 17 65.05 5.69 -2.58
CA ILE A 17 63.80 4.90 -2.65
C ILE A 17 62.64 5.73 -3.19
N SER A 18 62.56 7.01 -2.80
CA SER A 18 61.53 7.92 -3.31
C SER A 18 61.63 8.18 -4.81
N GLN A 19 62.80 7.95 -5.41
CA GLN A 19 63.13 8.21 -6.81
C GLN A 19 63.32 6.96 -7.68
N ARG A 20 63.56 5.77 -7.09
CA ARG A 20 63.98 4.55 -7.83
C ARG A 20 63.29 3.27 -7.37
N ALA A 21 61.96 3.27 -7.21
CA ALA A 21 61.23 2.11 -6.70
C ALA A 21 61.43 0.83 -7.56
N ASP A 22 61.64 0.99 -8.86
CA ASP A 22 61.90 -0.07 -9.84
C ASP A 22 63.15 -0.91 -9.48
N GLY A 23 64.29 -0.28 -9.23
CA GLY A 23 65.52 -1.01 -8.87
C GLY A 23 65.36 -1.87 -7.62
N TYR A 24 64.64 -1.38 -6.61
CA TYR A 24 64.42 -2.11 -5.36
C TYR A 24 63.50 -3.32 -5.53
N PHE A 25 62.39 -3.17 -6.25
CA PHE A 25 61.48 -4.30 -6.52
C PHE A 25 62.15 -5.35 -7.41
N TYR A 26 62.96 -4.92 -8.38
CA TYR A 26 63.78 -5.83 -9.18
C TYR A 26 64.75 -6.65 -8.31
N ILE A 27 65.50 -6.00 -7.41
CA ILE A 27 66.42 -6.70 -6.49
C ILE A 27 65.64 -7.69 -5.63
N LEU A 28 64.51 -7.27 -5.06
CA LEU A 28 63.68 -8.14 -4.23
C LEU A 28 63.16 -9.35 -5.01
N GLN A 29 62.79 -9.17 -6.28
CA GLN A 29 62.39 -10.25 -7.16
C GLN A 29 63.53 -11.24 -7.43
N GLU A 30 64.71 -10.77 -7.85
CA GLU A 30 65.83 -11.65 -8.17
C GLU A 30 66.30 -12.43 -6.94
N VAL A 31 66.28 -11.78 -5.78
CA VAL A 31 66.55 -12.45 -4.51
C VAL A 31 65.46 -13.47 -4.18
N SER A 32 64.18 -13.17 -4.44
CA SER A 32 63.07 -14.12 -4.25
C SER A 32 63.19 -15.36 -5.15
N LYS A 33 63.60 -15.20 -6.41
CA LYS A 33 63.89 -16.32 -7.32
C LYS A 33 65.00 -17.21 -6.78
N TYR A 34 66.11 -16.60 -6.34
CA TYR A 34 67.23 -17.31 -5.75
C TYR A 34 66.83 -18.13 -4.50
N ILE A 35 65.88 -17.63 -3.70
CA ILE A 35 65.36 -18.34 -2.52
C ILE A 35 64.41 -19.47 -2.88
N ALA A 36 63.60 -19.31 -3.93
CA ALA A 36 62.79 -20.42 -4.46
C ALA A 36 63.68 -21.61 -4.86
N GLU A 37 64.93 -21.34 -5.23
CA GLU A 37 65.97 -22.32 -5.51
C GLU A 37 66.78 -22.74 -4.25
N SER A 38 66.65 -22.03 -3.12
CA SER A 38 67.39 -22.28 -1.87
C SER A 38 66.60 -21.90 -0.59
N PRO A 39 65.87 -22.86 0.04
CA PRO A 39 64.85 -22.58 1.06
C PRO A 39 65.35 -22.13 2.45
N LYS A 40 66.66 -21.90 2.65
CA LYS A 40 67.26 -21.60 3.96
C LYS A 40 67.24 -20.11 4.36
N LEU A 41 66.77 -19.20 3.49
CA LEU A 41 66.92 -17.74 3.62
C LEU A 41 65.61 -16.96 3.90
N THR A 42 64.53 -17.66 4.24
CA THR A 42 63.15 -17.13 4.27
C THR A 42 62.93 -15.98 5.27
N ASP A 43 63.44 -16.07 6.50
CA ASP A 43 63.10 -15.09 7.56
C ASP A 43 63.71 -13.70 7.34
N GLN A 44 64.96 -13.64 6.88
CA GLN A 44 65.64 -12.36 6.58
C GLN A 44 64.97 -11.61 5.43
N MET A 45 64.29 -12.34 4.55
CA MET A 45 63.70 -11.82 3.33
C MET A 45 62.29 -11.32 3.54
N ASN A 46 61.54 -11.98 4.43
CA ASN A 46 60.32 -11.43 4.98
C ASN A 46 60.59 -10.12 5.71
N GLU A 47 61.67 -10.04 6.49
CA GLU A 47 62.06 -8.81 7.19
C GLU A 47 62.50 -7.70 6.22
N LEU A 48 63.27 -8.05 5.18
CA LEU A 48 63.65 -7.11 4.13
C LEU A 48 62.42 -6.55 3.38
N ALA A 49 61.50 -7.42 2.96
CA ALA A 49 60.27 -7.04 2.29
C ALA A 49 59.41 -6.10 3.17
N LYS A 50 59.28 -6.42 4.46
CA LYS A 50 58.57 -5.60 5.44
C LYS A 50 59.17 -4.20 5.57
N LEU A 51 60.49 -4.11 5.77
CA LEU A 51 61.21 -2.83 5.87
C LEU A 51 61.08 -2.01 4.59
N LEU A 52 61.15 -2.64 3.42
CA LEU A 52 60.97 -1.97 2.13
C LEU A 52 59.57 -1.37 1.99
N LEU A 53 58.53 -2.14 2.32
CA LEU A 53 57.16 -1.65 2.30
C LEU A 53 56.95 -0.49 3.30
N GLU A 54 57.56 -0.55 4.49
CA GLU A 54 57.54 0.54 5.47
C GLU A 54 58.18 1.83 4.94
N ARG A 55 59.34 1.72 4.28
CA ARG A 55 60.02 2.86 3.67
C ARG A 55 59.22 3.44 2.49
N LEU A 56 58.66 2.58 1.63
CA LEU A 56 57.77 2.96 0.54
C LEU A 56 56.55 3.72 1.04
N GLY A 57 55.87 3.19 2.06
CA GLY A 57 54.72 3.86 2.67
C GLY A 57 55.09 5.20 3.31
N SER A 58 56.27 5.30 3.92
CA SER A 58 56.77 6.55 4.51
C SER A 58 57.06 7.61 3.45
N ALA A 59 57.72 7.22 2.35
CA ALA A 59 57.98 8.11 1.21
C ALA A 59 56.70 8.55 0.50
N PHE A 60 55.70 7.65 0.43
CA PHE A 60 54.38 7.99 -0.08
C PHE A 60 53.70 9.04 0.78
N LYS A 61 53.69 8.84 2.09
CA LYS A 61 53.09 9.79 3.03
C LYS A 61 53.77 11.16 2.98
N SER A 62 55.10 11.22 3.00
CA SER A 62 55.85 12.48 3.04
C SER A 62 55.68 13.32 1.77
N SER A 63 55.45 12.66 0.63
CA SER A 63 55.25 13.31 -0.66
C SER A 63 53.79 13.57 -1.02
N THR A 64 52.86 13.40 -0.07
CA THR A 64 51.41 13.50 -0.33
C THR A 64 50.94 12.57 -1.47
N GLY A 65 51.61 11.43 -1.59
CA GLY A 65 51.39 10.41 -2.60
C GLY A 65 52.09 10.64 -3.95
N ALA A 66 52.75 11.79 -4.15
CA ALA A 66 53.42 12.14 -5.41
C ALA A 66 54.62 11.24 -5.72
N ASN A 67 55.34 10.76 -4.70
CA ASN A 67 56.27 9.64 -4.74
C ASN A 67 55.64 8.44 -4.03
N PRO A 68 55.99 7.17 -4.29
CA PRO A 68 56.96 6.64 -5.24
C PRO A 68 56.34 6.51 -6.64
N SER A 69 57.20 6.55 -7.66
CA SER A 69 56.81 6.32 -9.07
C SER A 69 57.81 5.39 -9.75
N LEU A 70 57.37 4.68 -10.80
CA LEU A 70 58.30 3.94 -11.66
C LEU A 70 58.98 4.89 -12.64
N CYS A 71 60.31 4.92 -12.61
CA CYS A 71 61.11 5.72 -13.54
C CYS A 71 61.56 4.95 -14.78
N ILE A 72 61.43 3.63 -14.76
CA ILE A 72 61.75 2.76 -15.90
C ILE A 72 60.57 2.67 -16.87
N THR A 73 60.85 2.73 -18.18
CA THR A 73 59.87 2.58 -19.26
C THR A 73 59.95 1.24 -19.98
N ASP A 74 60.91 0.39 -19.60
CA ASP A 74 61.09 -0.96 -20.13
C ASP A 74 59.96 -1.88 -19.67
N LYS A 75 59.11 -2.26 -20.64
CA LYS A 75 57.94 -3.11 -20.42
C LYS A 75 58.33 -4.51 -19.95
N ASP A 76 59.39 -5.09 -20.49
CA ASP A 76 59.80 -6.45 -20.17
C ASP A 76 60.43 -6.51 -18.79
N MET A 77 61.20 -5.48 -18.40
CA MET A 77 61.71 -5.36 -17.05
C MET A 77 60.58 -5.15 -16.03
N ILE A 78 59.58 -4.32 -16.31
CA ILE A 78 58.41 -4.13 -15.42
C ILE A 78 57.61 -5.42 -15.26
N LYS A 79 57.36 -6.13 -16.36
CA LYS A 79 56.69 -7.44 -16.33
C LYS A 79 57.49 -8.44 -15.50
N LYS A 80 58.83 -8.42 -15.61
CA LYS A 80 59.69 -9.23 -14.74
C LYS A 80 59.48 -8.83 -13.29
N MET A 81 59.64 -7.56 -12.90
CA MET A 81 59.52 -7.09 -11.50
C MET A 81 58.23 -7.53 -10.80
N ASN A 82 57.13 -7.72 -11.53
CA ASN A 82 55.87 -8.27 -11.02
C ASN A 82 55.33 -7.50 -9.79
N ILE A 83 55.27 -6.17 -9.91
CA ILE A 83 54.76 -5.27 -8.86
C ILE A 83 53.37 -5.68 -8.38
N ARG A 84 52.56 -6.25 -9.28
CA ARG A 84 51.23 -6.76 -8.98
C ARG A 84 51.24 -7.92 -7.99
N HIS A 85 52.21 -8.84 -8.07
CA HIS A 85 52.33 -9.92 -7.09
C HIS A 85 52.57 -9.39 -5.67
N HIS A 86 53.22 -8.24 -5.51
CA HIS A 86 53.39 -7.63 -4.19
C HIS A 86 52.08 -7.16 -3.55
N LEU A 87 51.00 -6.96 -4.33
CA LEU A 87 49.67 -6.75 -3.74
C LEU A 87 49.19 -7.98 -2.97
N THR A 88 49.58 -9.19 -3.39
CA THR A 88 49.22 -10.46 -2.72
C THR A 88 49.86 -10.64 -1.35
N LEU A 89 50.86 -9.82 -1.02
CA LEU A 89 51.46 -9.79 0.31
C LEU A 89 50.56 -9.10 1.34
N PHE A 90 49.60 -8.28 0.90
CA PHE A 90 48.60 -7.68 1.78
C PHE A 90 47.45 -8.65 2.01
N THR A 91 47.66 -9.60 2.91
CA THR A 91 46.60 -10.51 3.35
C THR A 91 45.60 -9.80 4.25
N ASN A 92 46.12 -9.00 5.20
CA ASN A 92 45.36 -8.22 6.18
C ASN A 92 45.94 -6.80 6.31
N ILE A 93 45.09 -5.81 6.63
CA ILE A 93 45.52 -4.42 6.88
C ILE A 93 45.20 -4.06 8.33
N ASN A 94 46.24 -3.96 9.16
CA ASN A 94 46.17 -3.75 10.61
C ASN A 94 46.56 -2.31 10.98
N GLY A 95 45.71 -1.36 10.60
CA GLY A 95 45.89 0.05 10.98
C GLY A 95 46.29 0.96 9.83
N VAL A 96 46.33 2.26 10.13
CA VAL A 96 46.59 3.33 9.16
C VAL A 96 47.99 3.21 8.54
N GLN A 97 48.98 2.70 9.29
CA GLN A 97 50.35 2.54 8.77
C GLN A 97 50.42 1.51 7.64
N ASP A 98 49.76 0.35 7.78
CA ASP A 98 49.72 -0.66 6.72
C ASP A 98 48.92 -0.18 5.52
N LEU A 99 47.89 0.64 5.76
CA LEU A 99 47.14 1.26 4.68
C LEU A 99 48.01 2.20 3.81
N MET A 100 48.99 2.89 4.40
CA MET A 100 49.92 3.73 3.63
C MET A 100 50.82 2.90 2.72
N LYS A 101 51.33 1.78 3.24
CA LYS A 101 52.14 0.83 2.46
C LYS A 101 51.31 0.29 1.29
N PHE A 102 50.06 -0.07 1.56
CA PHE A 102 49.12 -0.55 0.55
C PHE A 102 48.87 0.49 -0.55
N PHE A 103 48.57 1.75 -0.21
CA PHE A 103 48.36 2.80 -1.23
C PHE A 103 49.61 3.06 -2.07
N ALA A 104 50.80 3.06 -1.48
CA ALA A 104 52.05 3.17 -2.21
C ALA A 104 52.20 2.02 -3.24
N THR A 105 51.94 0.78 -2.83
CA THR A 105 52.00 -0.38 -3.73
C THR A 105 50.92 -0.32 -4.81
N CYS A 106 49.70 0.13 -4.49
CA CYS A 106 48.63 0.31 -5.46
C CYS A 106 49.02 1.29 -6.56
N LYS A 107 49.57 2.46 -6.19
CA LYS A 107 49.99 3.47 -7.15
C LYS A 107 51.03 2.91 -8.13
N LEU A 108 52.04 2.22 -7.60
CA LEU A 108 53.05 1.56 -8.43
C LEU A 108 52.45 0.48 -9.32
N ALA A 109 51.48 -0.31 -8.81
CA ALA A 109 50.81 -1.34 -9.58
C ALA A 109 49.99 -0.75 -10.74
N PHE A 110 49.23 0.33 -10.52
CA PHE A 110 48.52 1.03 -11.59
C PHE A 110 49.49 1.60 -12.64
N GLN A 111 50.55 2.30 -12.22
CA GLN A 111 51.58 2.80 -13.14
C GLN A 111 52.22 1.67 -13.95
N SER A 112 52.57 0.55 -13.30
CA SER A 112 53.15 -0.62 -13.96
C SER A 112 52.22 -1.19 -15.04
N SER A 113 50.91 -1.21 -14.75
CA SER A 113 49.88 -1.68 -15.68
C SER A 113 49.82 -0.83 -16.94
N VAL A 114 50.01 0.49 -16.79
CA VAL A 114 50.03 1.43 -17.91
C VAL A 114 51.25 1.20 -18.79
N ILE A 115 52.43 1.20 -18.17
CA ILE A 115 53.69 1.11 -18.89
C ILE A 115 53.80 -0.23 -19.62
N ALA A 116 53.42 -1.33 -18.96
CA ALA A 116 53.44 -2.67 -19.55
C ALA A 116 52.47 -2.83 -20.75
N GLY A 117 51.52 -1.90 -20.93
CA GLY A 117 50.54 -1.91 -22.02
C GLY A 117 49.56 -3.06 -21.93
N GLU A 118 49.11 -3.41 -20.73
CA GLU A 118 48.18 -4.52 -20.57
C GLU A 118 46.78 -4.19 -21.10
N PRO A 119 46.13 -5.13 -21.83
CA PRO A 119 44.86 -4.87 -22.52
C PRO A 119 43.70 -4.58 -21.56
N ASN A 120 43.84 -4.92 -20.29
CA ASN A 120 42.93 -4.55 -19.22
C ASN A 120 43.75 -3.90 -18.10
N TYR A 121 43.63 -2.57 -17.96
CA TYR A 121 44.23 -1.89 -16.81
C TYR A 121 43.69 -2.47 -15.50
N LEU A 122 44.57 -2.54 -14.51
CA LEU A 122 44.22 -2.94 -13.15
C LEU A 122 43.03 -2.08 -12.66
N ARG A 123 42.08 -2.67 -11.94
CA ARG A 123 40.96 -1.96 -11.33
C ARG A 123 41.00 -2.08 -9.82
N TRP A 124 40.53 -1.05 -9.12
CA TRP A 124 40.50 -1.05 -7.66
C TRP A 124 39.78 -2.26 -7.06
N LYS A 125 38.65 -2.68 -7.64
CA LYS A 125 37.93 -3.87 -7.17
C LYS A 125 38.81 -5.13 -7.15
N ASP A 126 39.65 -5.31 -8.16
CA ASP A 126 40.53 -6.49 -8.25
C ASP A 126 41.72 -6.38 -7.30
N VAL A 127 42.25 -5.17 -7.10
CA VAL A 127 43.26 -4.89 -6.07
C VAL A 127 42.71 -5.20 -4.68
N LEU A 128 41.50 -4.76 -4.39
CA LEU A 128 40.87 -4.92 -3.09
C LEU A 128 40.50 -6.38 -2.79
N LYS A 129 40.16 -7.17 -3.81
CA LYS A 129 39.88 -8.61 -3.68
C LYS A 129 41.01 -9.44 -3.09
N ILE A 130 42.23 -8.92 -3.19
CA ILE A 130 43.43 -9.60 -2.68
C ILE A 130 43.47 -9.55 -1.16
N ILE A 131 42.79 -8.58 -0.55
CA ILE A 131 42.81 -8.36 0.89
C ILE A 131 41.59 -9.04 1.50
N ARG A 132 41.83 -9.97 2.42
CA ARG A 132 40.77 -10.84 2.96
C ARG A 132 40.23 -10.38 4.31
N GLU A 133 41.06 -9.79 5.18
CA GLU A 133 40.62 -9.33 6.51
C GLU A 133 41.07 -7.89 6.76
N TRP A 134 40.31 -6.94 6.25
CA TRP A 134 40.54 -5.56 6.63
C TRP A 134 40.21 -5.35 8.11
N ARG A 135 41.08 -4.70 8.90
CA ARG A 135 40.84 -4.41 10.33
C ARG A 135 40.81 -2.92 10.70
N ILE A 136 40.87 -2.02 9.71
CA ILE A 136 40.71 -0.56 9.92
C ILE A 136 39.22 -0.14 9.90
N SER A 137 38.81 1.12 9.99
CA SER A 137 37.41 1.48 9.70
C SER A 137 37.21 1.87 8.21
N LEU A 138 35.97 1.83 7.70
CA LEU A 138 35.66 2.38 6.37
C LEU A 138 35.98 3.89 6.30
N THR A 139 35.70 4.61 7.38
CA THR A 139 36.02 6.04 7.53
C THR A 139 37.50 6.31 7.41
N ASP A 140 38.36 5.49 8.03
CA ASP A 140 39.82 5.65 7.93
C ASP A 140 40.29 5.43 6.50
N PHE A 141 39.78 4.38 5.83
CA PHE A 141 40.13 4.14 4.43
C PHE A 141 39.74 5.33 3.54
N VAL A 142 38.49 5.78 3.63
CA VAL A 142 37.98 6.90 2.83
C VAL A 142 38.76 8.17 3.14
N GLY A 143 39.02 8.46 4.42
CA GLY A 143 39.79 9.63 4.85
C GLY A 143 41.20 9.65 4.24
N GLN A 144 41.90 8.52 4.30
CA GLN A 144 43.23 8.39 3.71
C GLN A 144 43.19 8.43 2.17
N TYR A 145 42.23 7.74 1.53
CA TYR A 145 42.10 7.83 0.07
C TYR A 145 41.85 9.28 -0.39
N VAL A 146 40.95 10.01 0.27
CA VAL A 146 40.65 11.40 -0.05
C VAL A 146 41.90 12.29 0.11
N GLN A 147 42.74 12.01 1.11
CA GLN A 147 44.02 12.71 1.31
C GLN A 147 44.98 12.50 0.14
N TYR A 148 44.99 11.32 -0.49
CA TYR A 148 45.95 10.95 -1.55
C TYR A 148 45.35 10.84 -2.95
N LYS A 149 44.08 11.19 -3.14
CA LYS A 149 43.32 10.97 -4.39
C LYS A 149 43.98 11.57 -5.63
N GLU A 150 44.69 12.68 -5.48
CA GLU A 150 45.40 13.36 -6.58
C GLU A 150 46.48 12.45 -7.21
N SER A 151 47.01 11.51 -6.44
CA SER A 151 47.98 10.51 -6.92
C SER A 151 47.34 9.40 -7.76
N PHE A 152 46.00 9.31 -7.77
CA PHE A 152 45.22 8.27 -8.43
C PHE A 152 44.23 8.84 -9.46
N VAL A 153 44.40 10.09 -9.93
CA VAL A 153 43.45 10.74 -10.86
C VAL A 153 43.21 9.93 -12.14
N GLN A 154 44.23 9.22 -12.63
CA GLN A 154 44.10 8.33 -13.80
C GLN A 154 43.41 7.00 -13.49
N PHE A 155 43.34 6.61 -12.22
CA PHE A 155 42.76 5.35 -11.73
C PHE A 155 41.89 5.64 -10.51
N PRO A 156 40.80 6.41 -10.65
CA PRO A 156 39.96 6.76 -9.51
C PRO A 156 39.29 5.50 -8.95
N LEU A 157 39.10 5.48 -7.63
CA LEU A 157 38.24 4.52 -6.96
C LEU A 157 36.83 4.63 -7.56
N ASP A 158 36.32 3.51 -8.08
CA ASP A 158 35.01 3.45 -8.72
C ASP A 158 33.92 2.90 -7.78
N ALA A 159 32.68 3.00 -8.22
CA ALA A 159 31.53 2.52 -7.45
C ALA A 159 31.61 1.01 -7.15
N SER A 160 32.09 0.20 -8.11
CA SER A 160 32.19 -1.25 -7.94
C SER A 160 33.23 -1.64 -6.89
N ALA A 161 34.35 -0.91 -6.82
CA ALA A 161 35.37 -1.05 -5.79
C ALA A 161 34.84 -0.60 -4.41
N PHE A 162 34.10 0.51 -4.36
CA PHE A 162 33.50 0.97 -3.10
C PHE A 162 32.45 -0.01 -2.56
N VAL A 163 31.60 -0.58 -3.43
CA VAL A 163 30.65 -1.65 -3.04
C VAL A 163 31.40 -2.88 -2.53
N TYR A 164 32.51 -3.26 -3.17
CA TYR A 164 33.34 -4.36 -2.69
C TYR A 164 33.95 -4.07 -1.31
N LEU A 165 34.44 -2.85 -1.07
CA LEU A 165 34.92 -2.44 0.25
C LEU A 165 33.82 -2.57 1.31
N MET A 166 32.61 -2.12 1.00
CA MET A 166 31.48 -2.27 1.90
C MET A 166 31.22 -3.74 2.21
N GLN A 167 31.19 -4.62 1.19
CA GLN A 167 30.98 -6.06 1.40
C GLN A 167 31.99 -6.67 2.38
N VAL A 168 33.29 -6.45 2.17
CA VAL A 168 34.36 -7.00 3.03
C VAL A 168 34.24 -6.50 4.48
N ARG A 169 33.74 -5.28 4.67
CA ARG A 169 33.58 -4.68 6.00
C ARG A 169 32.37 -5.11 6.75
N LEU A 170 31.28 -5.20 6.02
CA LEU A 170 30.01 -5.65 6.54
C LEU A 170 30.20 -7.06 7.14
N GLU A 171 30.91 -7.98 6.49
CA GLU A 171 31.21 -9.30 7.06
C GLU A 171 31.93 -9.30 8.43
N LEU A 172 32.58 -8.21 8.85
CA LEU A 172 33.46 -8.17 10.03
C LEU A 172 32.90 -7.37 11.24
N GLU A 173 31.96 -6.43 11.07
CA GLU A 173 31.68 -5.38 12.08
C GLU A 173 30.19 -5.16 12.47
N TYR A 174 29.28 -6.11 12.19
CA TYR A 174 27.81 -5.92 12.28
C TYR A 174 27.17 -5.65 13.66
N SER A 175 27.91 -5.09 14.62
CA SER A 175 27.29 -4.43 15.77
C SER A 175 27.24 -2.90 15.67
N ARG A 176 27.98 -2.22 14.75
CA ARG A 176 28.21 -0.76 14.90
C ARG A 176 28.30 0.16 13.67
N LEU A 177 28.27 -0.28 12.42
CA LEU A 177 28.34 0.62 11.25
C LEU A 177 27.21 0.28 10.25
N SER A 178 26.49 1.19 9.62
CA SER A 178 26.59 2.65 9.44
C SER A 178 25.20 3.12 8.98
N SER A 179 24.66 4.25 9.47
CA SER A 179 23.46 4.79 8.82
C SER A 179 23.80 4.99 7.34
N PHE A 180 22.88 4.65 6.43
CA PHE A 180 23.14 4.80 5.00
C PHE A 180 23.48 6.26 4.60
N GLU A 181 23.19 7.20 5.49
CA GLU A 181 23.64 8.60 5.42
C GLU A 181 25.16 8.74 5.48
N VAL A 182 25.85 7.94 6.31
CA VAL A 182 27.32 7.90 6.39
C VAL A 182 27.90 7.35 5.09
N VAL A 183 27.30 6.29 4.52
CA VAL A 183 27.70 5.76 3.22
C VAL A 183 27.53 6.81 2.13
N ARG A 184 26.40 7.54 2.13
CA ARG A 184 26.13 8.64 1.20
C ARG A 184 27.13 9.79 1.33
N ASP A 185 27.49 10.18 2.56
CA ASP A 185 28.53 11.19 2.81
C ASP A 185 29.89 10.74 2.27
N MET A 186 30.26 9.47 2.50
CA MET A 186 31.50 8.90 1.94
C MET A 186 31.49 8.89 0.40
N MET A 187 30.39 8.49 -0.23
CA MET A 187 30.25 8.56 -1.68
C MET A 187 30.41 9.98 -2.21
N THR A 188 29.85 10.97 -1.51
CA THR A 188 29.99 12.40 -1.86
C THR A 188 31.44 12.84 -1.76
N LYS A 189 32.14 12.50 -0.67
CA LYS A 189 33.56 12.81 -0.48
C LYS A 189 34.44 12.19 -1.57
N LEU A 190 34.09 10.99 -2.00
CA LEU A 190 34.77 10.26 -3.08
C LEU A 190 34.32 10.70 -4.49
N LYS A 191 33.29 11.55 -4.61
CA LYS A 191 32.67 11.96 -5.87
C LYS A 191 32.19 10.78 -6.72
N LEU A 192 31.64 9.75 -6.09
CA LEU A 192 31.10 8.58 -6.80
C LEU A 192 29.71 8.88 -7.39
N GLU A 193 29.44 8.33 -8.56
CA GLU A 193 28.14 8.43 -9.20
C GLU A 193 27.10 7.56 -8.47
N TYR A 194 26.01 8.19 -8.01
CA TYR A 194 24.96 7.53 -7.25
C TYR A 194 24.28 6.39 -8.02
N ASP A 195 23.94 6.61 -9.28
CA ASP A 195 23.21 5.62 -10.07
C ASP A 195 24.04 4.36 -10.34
N SER A 196 25.34 4.54 -10.60
CA SER A 196 26.28 3.42 -10.76
C SER A 196 26.42 2.64 -9.46
N PHE A 197 26.57 3.33 -8.32
CA PHE A 197 26.61 2.69 -7.00
C PHE A 197 25.36 1.88 -6.72
N TYR A 198 24.17 2.48 -6.87
CA TYR A 198 22.92 1.79 -6.59
C TYR A 198 22.70 0.62 -7.55
N ARG A 199 23.22 0.64 -8.79
CA ARG A 199 23.16 -0.53 -9.67
C ARG A 199 24.06 -1.67 -9.19
N GLU A 200 25.30 -1.36 -8.85
CA GLU A 200 26.28 -2.34 -8.35
C GLU A 200 25.85 -2.94 -7.01
N TYR A 201 25.20 -2.15 -6.15
CA TYR A 201 24.85 -2.54 -4.78
C TYR A 201 23.60 -3.42 -4.66
N GLN A 202 22.73 -3.47 -5.68
CA GLN A 202 21.45 -4.20 -5.64
C GLN A 202 21.58 -5.66 -5.17
N THR A 203 22.55 -6.38 -5.74
CA THR A 203 22.77 -7.80 -5.43
C THR A 203 23.20 -7.98 -3.97
N LEU A 204 24.11 -7.14 -3.50
CA LEU A 204 24.60 -7.18 -2.12
C LEU A 204 23.48 -6.83 -1.13
N PHE A 205 22.67 -5.81 -1.44
CA PHE A 205 21.51 -5.45 -0.64
C PHE A 205 20.53 -6.61 -0.49
N GLY A 206 20.18 -7.29 -1.58
CA GLY A 206 19.29 -8.47 -1.53
C GLY A 206 19.83 -9.58 -0.63
N GLN A 207 21.12 -9.91 -0.75
CA GLN A 207 21.78 -10.89 0.12
C GLN A 207 21.75 -10.48 1.59
N HIS A 208 21.93 -9.18 1.88
CA HIS A 208 21.94 -8.66 3.25
C HIS A 208 20.53 -8.64 3.86
N VAL A 209 19.50 -8.29 3.08
CA VAL A 209 18.11 -8.40 3.54
C VAL A 209 17.77 -9.85 3.89
N GLN A 210 18.11 -10.82 3.02
CA GLN A 210 17.87 -12.25 3.28
C GLN A 210 18.57 -12.74 4.55
N ARG A 211 19.80 -12.30 4.79
CA ARG A 211 20.59 -12.64 5.98
C ARG A 211 20.20 -11.84 7.22
N LYS A 212 19.16 -10.99 7.15
CA LYS A 212 18.70 -10.09 8.23
C LYS A 212 19.82 -9.25 8.82
N VAL A 213 20.69 -8.79 7.93
CA VAL A 213 21.87 -8.02 8.27
C VAL A 213 21.52 -6.56 8.61
N TYR A 214 20.46 -6.04 8.02
CA TYR A 214 19.91 -4.72 8.33
C TYR A 214 18.68 -4.84 9.23
N ASP A 215 18.55 -3.92 10.18
CA ASP A 215 17.30 -3.71 10.90
C ASP A 215 16.30 -2.92 10.05
N GLU A 216 15.04 -2.89 10.50
CA GLU A 216 13.95 -2.21 9.79
C GLU A 216 14.23 -0.71 9.62
N SER A 217 14.83 -0.06 10.62
CA SER A 217 15.19 1.36 10.57
C SER A 217 16.23 1.67 9.50
N GLY A 218 17.24 0.82 9.34
CA GLY A 218 18.29 0.95 8.34
C GLY A 218 17.72 0.81 6.93
N ILE A 219 16.86 -0.19 6.70
CA ILE A 219 16.19 -0.38 5.40
C ILE A 219 15.26 0.79 5.10
N ALA A 220 14.48 1.24 6.08
CA ALA A 220 13.60 2.39 5.91
C ALA A 220 14.40 3.65 5.53
N SER A 221 15.49 3.93 6.25
CA SER A 221 16.36 5.08 5.99
C SER A 221 16.93 5.04 4.57
N PHE A 222 17.36 3.86 4.12
CA PHE A 222 17.82 3.65 2.75
C PHE A 222 16.75 3.95 1.70
N LEU A 223 15.56 3.38 1.85
CA LEU A 223 14.44 3.61 0.92
C LEU A 223 14.00 5.08 0.90
N ILE A 224 14.06 5.79 2.03
CA ILE A 224 13.77 7.23 2.09
C ILE A 224 14.76 8.04 1.26
N MET A 225 16.05 7.68 1.24
CA MET A 225 17.02 8.36 0.39
C MET A 225 16.71 8.18 -1.11
N LEU A 226 16.08 7.06 -1.47
CA LEU A 226 15.71 6.74 -2.86
C LEU A 226 14.36 7.31 -3.29
N ARG A 227 13.59 7.93 -2.38
CA ARG A 227 12.18 8.32 -2.64
C ARG A 227 11.98 9.28 -3.82
N SER A 228 13.02 9.98 -4.26
CA SER A 228 12.95 10.90 -5.41
C SER A 228 13.28 10.23 -6.75
N ASN A 229 13.75 8.97 -6.73
CA ASN A 229 14.07 8.19 -7.92
C ASN A 229 13.12 6.98 -8.00
N ASP A 230 12.11 7.09 -8.86
CA ASP A 230 11.03 6.12 -9.01
C ASP A 230 11.54 4.69 -9.25
N THR A 231 12.42 4.52 -10.24
CA THR A 231 12.99 3.23 -10.64
C THR A 231 13.83 2.60 -9.53
N GLN A 232 14.68 3.39 -8.87
CA GLN A 232 15.51 2.87 -7.77
C GLN A 232 14.66 2.51 -6.57
N PHE A 233 13.71 3.38 -6.19
CA PHE A 233 12.81 3.11 -5.07
C PHE A 233 12.03 1.80 -5.29
N ASP A 234 11.41 1.62 -6.46
CA ASP A 234 10.69 0.39 -6.79
C ASP A 234 11.59 -0.84 -6.75
N THR A 235 12.76 -0.77 -7.39
CA THR A 235 13.70 -1.89 -7.47
C THR A 235 14.09 -2.37 -6.07
N TYR A 236 14.48 -1.45 -5.19
CA TYR A 236 14.92 -1.80 -3.85
C TYR A 236 13.76 -2.19 -2.92
N LEU A 237 12.60 -1.56 -3.05
CA LEU A 237 11.40 -1.99 -2.33
C LEU A 237 10.96 -3.39 -2.76
N GLN A 238 11.03 -3.72 -4.06
CA GLN A 238 10.75 -5.06 -4.58
C GLN A 238 11.72 -6.09 -4.01
N ILE A 239 13.03 -5.78 -3.99
CA ILE A 239 14.03 -6.66 -3.38
C ILE A 239 13.70 -6.91 -1.91
N TYR A 240 13.33 -5.86 -1.15
CA TYR A 240 12.93 -6.02 0.24
C TYR A 240 11.66 -6.87 0.39
N ALA A 241 10.60 -6.56 -0.37
CA ALA A 241 9.31 -7.24 -0.31
C ALA A 241 9.39 -8.73 -0.71
N SER A 242 10.27 -9.08 -1.64
CA SER A 242 10.52 -10.47 -2.05
C SER A 242 11.24 -11.30 -0.99
N ASN A 243 11.97 -10.66 -0.07
CA ASN A 243 12.85 -11.32 0.89
C ASN A 243 12.35 -11.23 2.34
N THR A 244 11.19 -10.63 2.58
CA THR A 244 10.61 -10.44 3.92
C THR A 244 9.17 -10.92 4.01
N LEU A 245 8.67 -11.12 5.23
CA LEU A 245 7.26 -11.49 5.42
C LEU A 245 6.35 -10.30 5.11
N CYS A 246 5.10 -10.58 4.77
CA CYS A 246 4.13 -9.51 4.50
C CYS A 246 3.96 -8.56 5.69
N PHE A 247 4.07 -9.08 6.92
CA PHE A 247 3.99 -8.28 8.14
C PHE A 247 5.14 -7.27 8.27
N ASP A 248 6.36 -7.66 7.88
CA ASP A 248 7.52 -6.77 7.93
C ASP A 248 7.35 -5.61 6.93
N LEU A 249 6.81 -5.91 5.75
CA LEU A 249 6.46 -4.88 4.75
C LEU A 249 5.33 -3.96 5.24
N TRP A 250 4.32 -4.52 5.91
CA TRP A 250 3.22 -3.75 6.52
C TRP A 250 3.72 -2.82 7.63
N ASN A 251 4.57 -3.34 8.52
CA ASN A 251 5.21 -2.57 9.58
C ASN A 251 6.09 -1.46 9.03
N MET A 252 6.85 -1.72 7.96
CA MET A 252 7.65 -0.71 7.28
C MET A 252 6.79 0.41 6.67
N PHE A 253 5.67 0.08 6.04
CA PHE A 253 4.71 1.09 5.57
C PHE A 253 4.17 1.95 6.72
N LEU A 254 3.78 1.33 7.82
CA LEU A 254 3.27 2.05 8.99
C LEU A 254 4.36 2.90 9.64
N TYR A 255 5.61 2.42 9.65
CA TYR A 255 6.78 3.17 10.08
C TYR A 255 6.97 4.41 9.22
N PHE A 256 6.98 4.29 7.88
CA PHE A 256 7.05 5.46 7.00
C PHE A 256 5.94 6.46 7.29
N SER A 257 4.71 5.97 7.46
CA SER A 257 3.54 6.82 7.73
C SER A 257 3.65 7.60 9.05
N LYS A 258 4.34 7.05 10.05
CA LYS A 258 4.59 7.68 11.36
C LYS A 258 5.81 8.62 11.34
N GLU A 259 6.89 8.22 10.70
CA GLU A 259 8.18 8.90 10.85
C GLU A 259 8.55 9.82 9.69
N ASN A 260 7.97 9.65 8.49
CA ASN A 260 8.44 10.32 7.28
C ASN A 260 7.31 10.86 6.41
N GLU A 261 7.51 11.97 5.70
CA GLU A 261 6.52 12.44 4.72
C GLU A 261 6.48 11.52 3.51
N LEU A 262 5.30 10.94 3.25
CA LEU A 262 5.05 10.09 2.10
C LEU A 262 4.88 10.95 0.85
N ASN A 263 5.70 10.70 -0.17
CA ASN A 263 5.51 11.25 -1.51
C ASN A 263 4.74 10.26 -2.41
N ASP A 264 4.41 10.70 -3.62
CA ASP A 264 3.54 9.92 -4.50
C ASP A 264 4.21 8.64 -5.04
N ILE A 265 5.54 8.66 -5.26
CA ILE A 265 6.35 7.49 -5.62
C ILE A 265 6.25 6.41 -4.53
N MET A 266 6.48 6.80 -3.26
CA MET A 266 6.38 5.88 -2.13
C MET A 266 4.98 5.30 -2.01
N VAL A 267 3.93 6.13 -2.12
CA VAL A 267 2.54 5.69 -2.01
C VAL A 267 2.19 4.67 -3.07
N TYR A 268 2.53 4.96 -4.34
CA TYR A 268 2.22 4.09 -5.46
C TYR A 268 2.87 2.71 -5.31
N HIS A 269 4.17 2.66 -5.05
CA HIS A 269 4.90 1.39 -4.97
C HIS A 269 4.59 0.62 -3.69
N LEU A 270 4.43 1.28 -2.53
CA LEU A 270 4.01 0.61 -1.30
C LEU A 270 2.63 -0.03 -1.47
N ALA A 271 1.65 0.69 -2.03
CA ALA A 271 0.33 0.14 -2.32
C ALA A 271 0.40 -1.05 -3.28
N LEU A 272 1.21 -0.96 -4.34
CA LEU A 272 1.39 -2.04 -5.29
C LEU A 272 1.96 -3.31 -4.63
N LYS A 273 3.09 -3.19 -3.92
CA LYS A 273 3.74 -4.37 -3.30
C LYS A 273 2.89 -4.95 -2.18
N LEU A 274 2.28 -4.11 -1.34
CA LEU A 274 1.40 -4.59 -0.27
C LEU A 274 0.20 -5.34 -0.84
N ARG A 275 -0.44 -4.87 -1.92
CA ARG A 275 -1.57 -5.58 -2.56
C ARG A 275 -1.15 -6.97 -3.02
N GLN A 276 -0.01 -7.06 -3.72
CA GLN A 276 0.53 -8.33 -4.19
C GLN A 276 0.83 -9.32 -3.05
N ARG A 277 1.32 -8.81 -1.91
CA ARG A 277 1.67 -9.64 -0.75
C ARG A 277 0.47 -10.02 0.12
N ILE A 278 -0.57 -9.18 0.16
CA ILE A 278 -1.76 -9.39 0.99
C ILE A 278 -2.78 -10.31 0.33
N ARG A 279 -2.92 -10.27 -1.00
CA ARG A 279 -3.84 -11.14 -1.74
C ARG A 279 -3.75 -12.64 -1.38
N PRO A 280 -2.56 -13.27 -1.26
CA PRO A 280 -2.46 -14.68 -0.89
C PRO A 280 -2.59 -14.95 0.62
N LEU A 281 -2.72 -13.94 1.49
CA LEU A 281 -2.78 -14.16 2.93
C LEU A 281 -4.07 -14.88 3.35
N PRO A 282 -4.01 -15.71 4.41
CA PRO A 282 -5.19 -16.22 5.09
C PRO A 282 -5.79 -15.17 6.04
N MET A 283 -7.09 -15.31 6.35
CA MET A 283 -7.83 -14.43 7.26
C MET A 283 -7.15 -14.20 8.61
N THR A 284 -6.61 -15.27 9.22
CA THR A 284 -5.92 -15.19 10.52
C THR A 284 -4.73 -14.25 10.49
N GLN A 285 -3.99 -14.22 9.38
CA GLN A 285 -2.85 -13.32 9.21
C GLN A 285 -3.29 -11.89 8.89
N PHE A 286 -4.33 -11.74 8.06
CA PHE A 286 -4.85 -10.40 7.76
C PHE A 286 -5.45 -9.71 9.00
N LYS A 287 -6.06 -10.48 9.93
CA LYS A 287 -6.51 -9.96 11.23
C LYS A 287 -5.38 -9.30 12.00
N THR A 288 -4.20 -9.93 12.07
CA THR A 288 -3.02 -9.33 12.71
C THR A 288 -2.62 -8.01 12.04
N CYS A 289 -2.67 -7.90 10.70
CA CYS A 289 -2.44 -6.63 10.00
C CYS A 289 -3.45 -5.55 10.42
N CYS A 290 -4.72 -5.93 10.56
CA CYS A 290 -5.81 -5.06 11.02
C CYS A 290 -5.57 -4.56 12.45
N ASP A 291 -5.21 -5.46 13.38
CA ASP A 291 -4.89 -5.11 14.77
C ASP A 291 -3.73 -4.14 14.86
N ILE A 292 -2.65 -4.39 14.11
CA ILE A 292 -1.49 -3.48 14.04
C ILE A 292 -1.91 -2.12 13.48
N ALA A 293 -2.75 -2.09 12.44
CA ALA A 293 -3.25 -0.85 11.85
C ALA A 293 -4.09 -0.05 12.84
N LYS A 294 -5.02 -0.70 13.55
CA LYS A 294 -5.88 -0.10 14.59
C LYS A 294 -5.06 0.68 15.63
N HIS A 295 -3.95 0.10 16.11
CA HIS A 295 -3.07 0.75 17.09
C HIS A 295 -2.12 1.78 16.47
N SER A 296 -1.85 1.68 15.17
CA SER A 296 -0.88 2.53 14.46
C SER A 296 -1.51 3.78 13.88
N VAL A 297 -2.75 3.70 13.40
CA VAL A 297 -3.49 4.78 12.75
C VAL A 297 -3.42 6.08 13.58
N PRO A 298 -3.76 6.10 14.88
CA PRO A 298 -3.71 7.32 15.69
C PRO A 298 -2.34 8.01 15.72
N LYS A 299 -1.27 7.25 15.50
CA LYS A 299 0.13 7.71 15.55
C LYS A 299 0.65 8.21 14.20
N ILE A 300 -0.13 8.09 13.11
CA ILE A 300 0.26 8.55 11.77
C ILE A 300 0.37 10.08 11.74
N LYS A 301 1.47 10.59 11.18
CA LYS A 301 1.70 12.03 10.99
C LYS A 301 0.55 12.68 10.22
N ARG A 302 0.13 13.87 10.67
CA ARG A 302 -1.03 14.58 10.09
C ARG A 302 -0.95 14.73 8.57
N VAL A 303 0.23 15.06 8.06
CA VAL A 303 0.53 15.24 6.62
C VAL A 303 0.36 13.96 5.79
N ASN A 304 0.46 12.78 6.41
CA ASN A 304 0.37 11.49 5.73
C ASN A 304 -1.01 10.86 5.80
N ARG A 305 -1.92 11.37 6.63
CA ARG A 305 -3.20 10.71 6.97
C ARG A 305 -4.00 10.30 5.74
N VAL A 306 -4.14 11.20 4.77
CA VAL A 306 -4.90 10.94 3.52
C VAL A 306 -4.24 9.85 2.68
N ARG A 307 -2.92 9.94 2.48
CA ARG A 307 -2.13 8.98 1.69
C ARG A 307 -2.12 7.59 2.33
N ALA A 308 -1.89 7.52 3.64
CA ALA A 308 -1.89 6.27 4.38
C ALA A 308 -3.28 5.62 4.42
N ALA A 309 -4.35 6.41 4.62
CA ALA A 309 -5.72 5.92 4.56
C ALA A 309 -6.03 5.29 3.20
N ARG A 310 -5.62 5.92 2.10
CA ARG A 310 -5.78 5.37 0.74
C ARG A 310 -5.10 4.01 0.59
N ILE A 311 -3.85 3.87 1.02
CA ILE A 311 -3.14 2.58 0.97
C ILE A 311 -3.88 1.52 1.78
N ILE A 312 -4.26 1.82 3.02
CA ILE A 312 -4.97 0.88 3.88
C ILE A 312 -6.30 0.44 3.22
N GLN A 313 -7.04 1.37 2.63
CA GLN A 313 -8.30 1.06 1.94
C GLN A 313 -8.09 0.16 0.73
N GLU A 314 -7.13 0.47 -0.14
CA GLU A 314 -6.80 -0.35 -1.32
C GLU A 314 -6.44 -1.78 -0.91
N ILE A 315 -5.73 -1.92 0.20
CA ILE A 315 -5.33 -3.20 0.76
C ILE A 315 -6.49 -3.99 1.36
N PHE A 316 -7.33 -3.33 2.15
CA PHE A 316 -8.55 -3.94 2.67
C PHE A 316 -9.49 -4.34 1.54
N HIS A 317 -9.61 -3.53 0.49
CA HIS A 317 -10.42 -3.85 -0.67
C HIS A 317 -9.91 -5.10 -1.41
N GLU A 318 -8.60 -5.18 -1.69
CA GLU A 318 -8.00 -6.36 -2.35
C GLU A 318 -8.24 -7.64 -1.53
N PHE A 319 -8.10 -7.57 -0.20
CA PHE A 319 -8.33 -8.71 0.66
C PHE A 319 -9.83 -9.10 0.73
N LEU A 320 -10.71 -8.14 1.00
CA LEU A 320 -12.15 -8.38 1.17
C LEU A 320 -12.84 -8.85 -0.11
N SER A 321 -12.46 -8.28 -1.27
CA SER A 321 -13.01 -8.71 -2.56
C SER A 321 -12.71 -10.18 -2.85
N LYS A 322 -11.51 -10.65 -2.46
CA LYS A 322 -11.16 -12.08 -2.50
C LYS A 322 -12.04 -12.88 -1.54
N GLU A 323 -12.09 -12.54 -0.26
CA GLU A 323 -12.78 -13.39 0.73
C GLU A 323 -14.31 -13.42 0.57
N ILE A 324 -14.93 -12.36 0.05
CA ILE A 324 -16.39 -12.27 -0.11
C ILE A 324 -16.87 -12.85 -1.45
N TYR A 325 -16.10 -12.71 -2.55
CA TYR A 325 -16.53 -13.14 -3.90
C TYR A 325 -15.80 -14.38 -4.42
N CYS A 326 -15.05 -15.12 -3.60
CA CYS A 326 -14.40 -16.35 -4.03
C CYS A 326 -15.40 -17.52 -4.15
N GLY A 327 -16.27 -17.47 -5.17
CA GLY A 327 -16.99 -18.59 -5.82
C GLY A 327 -17.80 -19.57 -4.97
N SER A 328 -17.75 -19.44 -3.65
CA SER A 328 -18.39 -20.26 -2.65
C SER A 328 -19.39 -19.35 -1.96
N TYR A 329 -20.67 -19.74 -1.97
CA TYR A 329 -21.78 -18.99 -1.36
C TYR A 329 -21.67 -18.83 0.17
N ILE A 330 -20.52 -19.18 0.75
CA ILE A 330 -20.24 -19.16 2.19
C ILE A 330 -19.03 -18.26 2.39
N SER A 331 -19.30 -17.01 2.78
CA SER A 331 -18.24 -16.11 3.23
C SER A 331 -17.57 -16.68 4.48
N LEU A 332 -16.23 -16.74 4.47
CA LEU A 332 -15.42 -17.16 5.61
C LEU A 332 -15.29 -16.07 6.70
N LEU A 333 -15.84 -14.88 6.44
CA LEU A 333 -15.75 -13.73 7.32
C LEU A 333 -16.89 -13.73 8.34
N ASP A 334 -16.56 -13.96 9.61
CA ASP A 334 -17.55 -13.90 10.69
C ASP A 334 -18.00 -12.46 11.01
N GLU A 335 -19.10 -12.33 11.75
CA GLU A 335 -19.70 -11.05 12.12
C GLU A 335 -18.76 -10.16 12.94
N GLY A 336 -18.01 -10.75 13.87
CA GLY A 336 -17.09 -10.02 14.75
C GLY A 336 -15.91 -9.43 13.99
N GLN A 337 -15.34 -10.22 13.07
CA GLN A 337 -14.26 -9.81 12.18
C GLN A 337 -14.70 -8.70 11.24
N ALA A 338 -15.88 -8.83 10.63
CA ALA A 338 -16.44 -7.80 9.77
C ALA A 338 -16.65 -6.48 10.52
N LYS A 339 -17.20 -6.52 11.74
CA LYS A 339 -17.34 -5.34 12.61
C LYS A 339 -15.99 -4.69 12.93
N GLU A 340 -14.96 -5.49 13.21
CA GLU A 340 -13.61 -4.99 13.49
C GLU A 340 -12.97 -4.31 12.27
N PHE A 341 -13.08 -4.91 11.09
CA PHE A 341 -12.59 -4.31 9.85
C PHE A 341 -13.28 -3.00 9.53
N LEU A 342 -14.61 -2.97 9.68
CA LEU A 342 -15.38 -1.74 9.50
C LEU A 342 -14.96 -0.66 10.51
N HIS A 343 -14.77 -1.02 11.78
CA HIS A 343 -14.28 -0.09 12.78
C HIS A 343 -12.94 0.52 12.36
N VAL A 344 -11.96 -0.30 11.96
CA VAL A 344 -10.65 0.22 11.50
C VAL A 344 -10.83 1.15 10.31
N LEU A 345 -11.58 0.76 9.28
CA LEU A 345 -11.84 1.59 8.10
C LEU A 345 -12.55 2.92 8.44
N LEU A 346 -13.50 2.90 9.38
CA LEU A 346 -14.20 4.11 9.83
C LEU A 346 -13.32 4.99 10.72
N THR A 347 -12.40 4.42 11.50
CA THR A 347 -11.42 5.22 12.29
C THR A 347 -10.39 5.95 11.44
N LEU A 348 -10.25 5.59 10.16
CA LEU A 348 -9.48 6.36 9.17
C LEU A 348 -10.16 7.68 8.74
N SER A 349 -11.23 8.12 9.44
CA SER A 349 -12.14 9.25 9.14
C SER A 349 -11.51 10.62 8.87
N TRP A 350 -10.19 10.73 8.78
CA TRP A 350 -9.49 11.93 8.33
C TRP A 350 -9.67 12.22 6.84
N SER A 351 -10.17 11.27 6.04
CA SER A 351 -10.47 11.46 4.61
C SER A 351 -11.48 10.48 3.99
N VAL A 352 -12.17 9.67 4.79
CA VAL A 352 -12.98 8.54 4.28
C VAL A 352 -14.46 8.87 4.31
N ASP A 353 -15.05 8.99 3.11
CA ASP A 353 -16.50 8.84 2.94
C ASP A 353 -16.82 7.35 3.13
N SER A 354 -17.91 7.07 3.85
CA SER A 354 -18.51 5.73 3.99
C SER A 354 -18.70 4.97 2.66
N LYS A 355 -18.63 5.69 1.54
CA LYS A 355 -18.67 5.21 0.15
C LYS A 355 -17.39 4.57 -0.37
N SER A 356 -16.30 4.51 0.39
CA SER A 356 -15.10 3.79 -0.09
C SER A 356 -15.44 2.33 -0.38
N ALA A 357 -14.88 1.77 -1.46
CA ALA A 357 -15.23 0.43 -1.93
C ALA A 357 -15.11 -0.61 -0.81
N SER A 358 -14.02 -0.59 -0.04
CA SER A 358 -13.78 -1.52 1.09
C SER A 358 -14.85 -1.39 2.18
N CYS A 359 -15.26 -0.17 2.55
CA CYS A 359 -16.35 0.02 3.50
C CYS A 359 -17.67 -0.55 2.96
N LEU A 360 -17.98 -0.27 1.69
CA LEU A 360 -19.20 -0.77 1.05
C LEU A 360 -19.23 -2.31 1.02
N PHE A 361 -18.09 -2.98 0.77
CA PHE A 361 -18.02 -4.45 0.82
C PHE A 361 -18.32 -5.00 2.21
N VAL A 362 -17.75 -4.42 3.27
CA VAL A 362 -18.01 -4.89 4.64
C VAL A 362 -19.46 -4.63 5.04
N LEU A 363 -20.02 -3.48 4.63
CA LEU A 363 -21.43 -3.14 4.88
C LEU A 363 -22.38 -4.09 4.14
N GLU A 364 -22.12 -4.37 2.87
CA GLU A 364 -22.88 -5.35 2.08
C GLU A 364 -22.86 -6.72 2.77
N HIS A 365 -21.67 -7.19 3.18
CA HIS A 365 -21.52 -8.48 3.87
C HIS A 365 -22.27 -8.55 5.21
N LEU A 366 -22.14 -7.51 6.05
CA LEU A 366 -22.78 -7.42 7.36
C LEU A 366 -24.31 -7.34 7.29
N ILE A 367 -24.84 -6.72 6.23
CA ILE A 367 -26.27 -6.45 6.07
C ILE A 367 -26.96 -7.57 5.28
N PHE A 368 -26.36 -8.03 4.18
CA PHE A 368 -27.02 -8.91 3.21
C PHE A 368 -26.42 -10.32 3.10
N THR A 369 -25.13 -10.53 3.34
CA THR A 369 -24.50 -11.84 3.07
C THR A 369 -24.57 -12.81 4.25
N LEU A 370 -24.26 -12.36 5.47
CA LEU A 370 -24.19 -13.24 6.65
C LEU A 370 -25.49 -13.98 7.00
N TYR A 371 -26.64 -13.41 6.64
CA TYR A 371 -27.95 -13.89 7.11
C TYR A 371 -28.95 -14.15 5.96
N GLY A 372 -28.46 -14.21 4.71
CA GLY A 372 -29.28 -14.44 3.52
C GLY A 372 -29.75 -15.88 3.29
N HIS A 373 -29.54 -16.79 4.25
CA HIS A 373 -29.74 -18.24 4.06
C HIS A 373 -31.20 -18.72 4.15
N SER A 374 -32.15 -17.89 4.61
CA SER A 374 -33.55 -18.30 4.63
C SER A 374 -34.12 -18.42 3.21
N SER A 375 -34.80 -19.53 2.90
CA SER A 375 -35.58 -19.65 1.66
C SER A 375 -36.86 -18.82 1.70
N ASP A 376 -37.36 -18.53 2.91
CA ASP A 376 -38.54 -17.71 3.11
C ASP A 376 -38.19 -16.20 3.07
N ARG A 377 -38.86 -15.49 2.15
CA ARG A 377 -38.58 -14.09 1.83
C ARG A 377 -39.05 -13.13 2.92
N PHE A 378 -40.12 -13.50 3.62
CA PHE A 378 -40.63 -12.71 4.73
C PHE A 378 -39.65 -12.77 5.92
N GLU A 379 -39.23 -13.97 6.31
CA GLU A 379 -38.21 -14.15 7.35
C GLU A 379 -36.87 -13.50 6.95
N LYS A 380 -36.51 -13.47 5.66
CA LYS A 380 -35.35 -12.69 5.16
C LYS A 380 -35.48 -11.19 5.45
N LEU A 381 -36.66 -10.61 5.21
CA LEU A 381 -36.92 -9.19 5.43
C LEU A 381 -36.99 -8.84 6.93
N LYS A 382 -37.63 -9.71 7.71
CA LYS A 382 -37.73 -9.62 9.15
C LYS A 382 -36.36 -9.65 9.83
N CYS A 383 -35.54 -10.65 9.50
CA CYS A 383 -34.16 -10.76 9.98
C CYS A 383 -33.32 -9.53 9.58
N LEU A 384 -33.49 -9.04 8.34
CA LEU A 384 -32.82 -7.84 7.86
C LEU A 384 -33.18 -6.61 8.71
N PHE A 385 -34.46 -6.37 9.01
CA PHE A 385 -34.87 -5.22 9.83
C PHE A 385 -34.39 -5.34 11.28
N GLN A 386 -34.48 -6.53 11.89
CA GLN A 386 -33.93 -6.77 13.24
C GLN A 386 -32.44 -6.44 13.25
N ARG A 387 -31.72 -6.89 12.23
CA ARG A 387 -30.29 -6.68 12.11
C ARG A 387 -29.90 -5.22 11.90
N LEU A 388 -30.63 -4.49 11.07
CA LEU A 388 -30.40 -3.06 10.86
C LEU A 388 -30.55 -2.28 12.15
N ASN A 389 -31.45 -2.68 13.06
CA ASN A 389 -31.58 -2.06 14.37
C ASN A 389 -30.36 -2.33 15.27
N GLU A 390 -29.80 -3.55 15.24
CA GLU A 390 -28.59 -3.89 15.99
C GLU A 390 -27.34 -3.16 15.46
N LEU A 391 -27.26 -2.99 14.14
CA LEU A 391 -26.16 -2.29 13.47
C LEU A 391 -26.33 -0.76 13.53
N HIS A 392 -27.56 -0.25 13.77
CA HIS A 392 -27.92 1.16 13.68
C HIS A 392 -26.99 2.05 14.52
N ASP A 393 -26.77 1.67 15.78
CA ASP A 393 -25.96 2.43 16.73
C ASP A 393 -24.44 2.29 16.45
N ALA A 394 -24.01 1.14 15.92
CA ALA A 394 -22.60 0.84 15.70
C ALA A 394 -22.05 1.40 14.37
N ILE A 395 -22.90 1.60 13.36
CA ILE A 395 -22.49 1.86 11.97
C ILE A 395 -23.25 3.02 11.33
N CYS A 396 -24.55 3.17 11.62
CA CYS A 396 -25.49 3.92 10.79
C CYS A 396 -25.75 5.36 11.24
N VAL A 397 -25.35 5.76 12.46
CA VAL A 397 -25.63 7.11 13.01
C VAL A 397 -25.05 8.25 12.16
N LYS A 398 -23.93 8.00 11.46
CA LYS A 398 -23.21 9.05 10.68
C LYS A 398 -23.57 9.10 9.20
N ASN A 399 -24.30 8.11 8.67
CA ASN A 399 -24.51 7.96 7.23
C ASN A 399 -25.98 7.77 6.90
N LYS A 400 -26.42 8.40 5.81
CA LYS A 400 -27.77 8.21 5.28
C LYS A 400 -27.83 6.95 4.40
N PRO A 401 -28.86 6.10 4.51
CA PRO A 401 -28.95 4.83 3.79
C PRO A 401 -28.88 5.01 2.27
N GLU A 402 -29.44 6.10 1.74
CA GLU A 402 -29.46 6.39 0.29
C GLU A 402 -28.08 6.65 -0.33
N LYS A 403 -27.06 6.91 0.50
CA LYS A 403 -25.68 7.12 0.03
C LYS A 403 -24.86 5.84 0.03
N ILE A 404 -25.36 4.76 0.61
CA ILE A 404 -24.62 3.53 0.86
C ILE A 404 -25.25 2.34 0.13
N ILE A 405 -26.56 2.14 0.32
CA ILE A 405 -27.27 0.99 -0.22
C ILE A 405 -27.42 1.14 -1.74
N LYS A 406 -26.96 0.14 -2.49
CA LYS A 406 -27.11 0.09 -3.95
C LYS A 406 -28.32 -0.75 -4.33
N ASP A 407 -29.04 -0.33 -5.36
CA ASP A 407 -30.21 -1.05 -5.87
C ASP A 407 -29.86 -2.50 -6.25
N GLN A 408 -28.66 -2.74 -6.82
CA GLN A 408 -28.18 -4.08 -7.17
C GLN A 408 -28.12 -5.04 -5.97
N TRP A 409 -27.71 -4.56 -4.78
CA TRP A 409 -27.63 -5.41 -3.58
C TRP A 409 -29.01 -5.93 -3.16
N LEU A 410 -30.04 -5.10 -3.31
CA LEU A 410 -31.41 -5.47 -3.01
C LEU A 410 -31.96 -6.46 -4.05
N ILE A 411 -31.61 -6.28 -5.33
CA ILE A 411 -31.96 -7.20 -6.41
C ILE A 411 -31.31 -8.58 -6.21
N ASP A 412 -30.04 -8.61 -5.82
CA ASP A 412 -29.31 -9.86 -5.59
C ASP A 412 -29.82 -10.59 -4.34
N TYR A 413 -30.22 -9.84 -3.30
CA TYR A 413 -30.74 -10.40 -2.05
C TYR A 413 -32.20 -10.86 -2.16
N PHE A 414 -33.05 -10.10 -2.84
CA PHE A 414 -34.45 -10.41 -3.11
C PHE A 414 -34.66 -10.59 -4.61
N TYR A 415 -34.95 -11.81 -5.08
CA TYR A 415 -35.36 -12.04 -6.47
C TYR A 415 -36.73 -11.38 -6.71
N ASN A 416 -36.74 -10.12 -7.16
CA ASN A 416 -37.91 -9.25 -7.09
C ASN A 416 -39.10 -9.75 -7.94
N THR A 417 -40.20 -10.16 -7.30
CA THR A 417 -41.52 -10.25 -7.96
C THR A 417 -42.59 -9.57 -7.11
N PRO A 418 -43.50 -8.78 -7.71
CA PRO A 418 -44.62 -8.16 -6.98
C PRO A 418 -45.51 -9.14 -6.22
N TYR A 419 -45.63 -10.37 -6.72
CA TYR A 419 -46.40 -11.44 -6.08
C TYR A 419 -45.90 -11.81 -4.68
N ASP A 420 -44.64 -11.52 -4.35
CA ASP A 420 -44.12 -11.83 -3.02
C ASP A 420 -44.50 -10.78 -1.97
N LEU A 421 -44.77 -9.54 -2.42
CA LEU A 421 -45.22 -8.47 -1.54
C LEU A 421 -46.65 -8.72 -1.05
N VAL A 422 -47.52 -9.25 -1.91
CA VAL A 422 -48.92 -9.61 -1.57
C VAL A 422 -49.07 -10.91 -0.79
N LYS A 423 -48.01 -11.71 -0.65
CA LYS A 423 -48.05 -12.96 0.15
C LYS A 423 -47.79 -12.73 1.64
N VAL A 424 -47.46 -11.51 2.05
CA VAL A 424 -47.22 -11.18 3.47
C VAL A 424 -48.58 -11.11 4.18
N ASN A 425 -48.95 -12.15 4.92
CA ASN A 425 -50.19 -12.13 5.70
C ASN A 425 -50.15 -11.11 6.86
N ARG A 426 -51.29 -10.91 7.52
CA ARG A 426 -51.45 -9.96 8.64
C ARG A 426 -50.42 -10.13 9.75
N ASP A 427 -50.24 -11.35 10.24
CA ASP A 427 -49.33 -11.64 11.37
C ASP A 427 -47.87 -11.33 11.01
N ASN A 428 -47.49 -11.69 9.79
CA ASN A 428 -46.18 -11.40 9.24
C ASN A 428 -45.99 -9.88 9.08
N TYR A 429 -46.97 -9.18 8.51
CA TYR A 429 -46.93 -7.74 8.34
C TYR A 429 -46.78 -7.00 9.68
N GLN A 430 -47.60 -7.35 10.68
CA GLN A 430 -47.53 -6.77 12.02
C GLN A 430 -46.15 -6.99 12.65
N SER A 431 -45.57 -8.17 12.46
CA SER A 431 -44.21 -8.43 12.94
C SER A 431 -43.16 -7.50 12.30
N LEU A 432 -43.30 -7.11 11.03
CA LEU A 432 -42.40 -6.12 10.41
C LEU A 432 -42.61 -4.73 10.99
N CYS A 433 -43.87 -4.33 11.20
CA CYS A 433 -44.27 -3.08 11.86
C CYS A 433 -43.63 -2.94 13.25
N ASP A 434 -43.68 -3.99 14.06
CA ASP A 434 -43.10 -3.99 15.40
C ASP A 434 -41.56 -3.89 15.38
N ILE A 435 -40.93 -4.45 14.35
CA ILE A 435 -39.47 -4.52 14.25
C ILE A 435 -38.86 -3.25 13.66
N HIS A 436 -39.45 -2.60 12.66
CA HIS A 436 -38.74 -1.50 11.98
C HIS A 436 -38.49 -0.28 12.88
N LYS A 437 -39.26 -0.06 13.95
CA LYS A 437 -39.06 0.98 14.98
C LYS A 437 -38.76 2.38 14.42
N ASN A 438 -39.32 2.74 13.26
CA ASN A 438 -39.03 3.99 12.54
C ASN A 438 -37.55 4.22 12.16
N ASN A 439 -36.74 3.17 12.11
CA ASN A 439 -35.36 3.22 11.64
C ASN A 439 -35.28 3.66 10.17
N SER A 440 -34.55 4.74 9.89
CA SER A 440 -34.43 5.30 8.54
C SER A 440 -33.87 4.31 7.51
N TRP A 441 -33.04 3.36 7.92
CA TRP A 441 -32.49 2.32 7.05
C TRP A 441 -33.53 1.27 6.67
N SER A 442 -34.31 0.78 7.64
CA SER A 442 -35.38 -0.18 7.38
C SER A 442 -36.45 0.42 6.46
N LEU A 443 -36.82 1.68 6.70
CA LEU A 443 -37.78 2.42 5.86
C LEU A 443 -37.25 2.65 4.44
N TYR A 444 -35.97 3.02 4.31
CA TYR A 444 -35.33 3.19 3.00
C TYR A 444 -35.28 1.87 2.20
N ILE A 445 -34.86 0.78 2.85
CA ILE A 445 -34.80 -0.54 2.19
C ILE A 445 -36.19 -1.01 1.80
N TRP A 446 -37.19 -0.84 2.66
CA TRP A 446 -38.59 -1.16 2.32
C TRP A 446 -39.09 -0.39 1.09
N SER A 447 -38.81 0.91 1.04
CA SER A 447 -39.16 1.76 -0.10
C SER A 447 -38.50 1.29 -1.39
N LYS A 448 -37.19 1.01 -1.35
CA LYS A 448 -36.44 0.54 -2.51
C LYS A 448 -36.85 -0.86 -2.97
N PHE A 449 -37.03 -1.79 -2.03
CA PHE A 449 -37.49 -3.14 -2.31
C PHE A 449 -38.87 -3.13 -3.00
N THR A 450 -39.79 -2.33 -2.46
CA THR A 450 -41.13 -2.14 -3.05
C THR A 450 -41.04 -1.55 -4.45
N TYR A 451 -40.32 -0.45 -4.62
CA TYR A 451 -40.16 0.22 -5.90
C TYR A 451 -39.56 -0.71 -6.96
N LEU A 452 -38.46 -1.40 -6.64
CA LEU A 452 -37.77 -2.32 -7.56
C LEU A 452 -38.63 -3.54 -7.93
N SER A 453 -39.48 -3.99 -7.02
CA SER A 453 -40.44 -5.07 -7.32
C SER A 453 -41.49 -4.62 -8.32
N ILE A 454 -42.03 -3.41 -8.15
CA ILE A 454 -43.17 -2.91 -8.91
C ILE A 454 -42.73 -2.27 -10.25
N SER A 455 -41.52 -1.71 -10.34
CA SER A 455 -41.04 -0.99 -11.53
C SER A 455 -41.04 -1.84 -12.80
N ASN A 456 -40.82 -3.15 -12.68
CA ASN A 456 -40.68 -4.08 -13.80
C ASN A 456 -41.99 -4.72 -14.27
N LEU A 457 -43.15 -4.25 -13.77
CA LEU A 457 -44.45 -4.79 -14.19
C LEU A 457 -44.79 -4.48 -15.65
N ASP A 458 -45.03 -5.53 -16.45
CA ASP A 458 -45.62 -5.41 -17.78
C ASP A 458 -47.10 -5.04 -17.68
N ILE A 459 -47.60 -4.28 -18.67
CA ILE A 459 -48.95 -3.70 -18.70
C ILE A 459 -50.06 -4.72 -18.41
N LYS A 460 -49.94 -5.97 -18.86
CA LYS A 460 -50.96 -7.02 -18.66
C LYS A 460 -50.89 -7.70 -17.29
N SER A 461 -49.70 -7.78 -16.68
CA SER A 461 -49.51 -8.31 -15.33
C SER A 461 -49.87 -7.29 -14.24
N SER A 462 -50.00 -6.01 -14.59
CA SER A 462 -50.36 -4.94 -13.66
C SER A 462 -51.74 -5.11 -13.06
N ASP A 463 -52.74 -5.54 -13.83
CA ASP A 463 -54.14 -5.58 -13.36
C ASP A 463 -54.37 -6.66 -12.29
N GLU A 464 -53.87 -7.88 -12.52
CA GLU A 464 -53.96 -9.01 -11.58
C GLU A 464 -53.22 -8.69 -10.27
N ILE A 465 -52.03 -8.12 -10.37
CA ILE A 465 -51.22 -7.74 -9.23
C ILE A 465 -51.86 -6.59 -8.45
N LEU A 466 -52.48 -5.62 -9.12
CA LEU A 466 -53.24 -4.54 -8.48
C LEU A 466 -54.48 -5.06 -7.73
N MET A 467 -55.19 -6.04 -8.30
CA MET A 467 -56.28 -6.73 -7.60
C MET A 467 -55.78 -7.45 -6.35
N LEU A 468 -54.67 -8.20 -6.44
CA LEU A 468 -54.05 -8.87 -5.30
C LEU A 468 -53.55 -7.87 -4.24
N PHE A 469 -52.99 -6.73 -4.65
CA PHE A 469 -52.57 -5.67 -3.72
C PHE A 469 -53.76 -5.07 -2.97
N ASN A 470 -54.87 -4.89 -3.67
CA ASN A 470 -56.07 -4.37 -3.05
C ASN A 470 -56.70 -5.36 -2.08
N GLN A 471 -56.76 -6.64 -2.47
CA GLN A 471 -57.17 -7.72 -1.57
C GLN A 471 -56.25 -7.79 -0.35
N TRP A 472 -54.93 -7.68 -0.53
CA TRP A 472 -53.96 -7.62 0.56
C TRP A 472 -54.20 -6.44 1.51
N LEU A 473 -54.48 -5.23 0.98
CA LEU A 473 -54.78 -4.04 1.80
C LEU A 473 -56.02 -4.26 2.67
N VAL A 474 -57.00 -5.01 2.16
CA VAL A 474 -58.23 -5.37 2.88
C VAL A 474 -57.97 -6.50 3.90
N GLU A 475 -57.28 -7.57 3.50
CA GLU A 475 -57.03 -8.79 4.28
C GLU A 475 -56.05 -8.59 5.43
N VAL A 476 -55.06 -7.70 5.28
CA VAL A 476 -54.15 -7.34 6.37
C VAL A 476 -54.89 -6.58 7.49
N GLU A 477 -56.18 -6.25 7.30
CA GLU A 477 -57.05 -5.56 8.25
C GLU A 477 -56.27 -4.46 8.98
N HIS A 478 -55.98 -3.38 8.26
CA HIS A 478 -55.60 -2.13 8.92
C HIS A 478 -56.76 -1.72 9.82
N ASP A 479 -56.66 -2.03 11.10
CA ASP A 479 -57.41 -1.29 12.10
C ASP A 479 -57.14 0.19 11.81
N LYS A 480 -58.23 0.84 11.41
CA LYS A 480 -58.36 2.27 11.15
C LYS A 480 -57.33 3.06 11.95
N TYR A 481 -56.33 3.61 11.25
CA TYR A 481 -55.47 4.68 11.75
C TYR A 481 -54.59 4.30 12.96
N GLN A 482 -53.43 3.71 12.68
CA GLN A 482 -52.24 4.44 13.11
C GLN A 482 -51.92 5.39 11.96
N ASP A 483 -52.30 6.67 12.09
CA ASP A 483 -52.17 7.76 11.09
C ASP A 483 -50.75 7.97 10.52
N ASN A 484 -49.81 7.13 10.92
CA ASN A 484 -48.40 7.25 10.64
C ASN A 484 -47.69 5.92 10.42
N ASP A 485 -48.38 4.81 10.06
CA ASP A 485 -47.69 3.59 9.64
C ASP A 485 -46.85 3.86 8.37
N PRO A 486 -45.52 3.92 8.50
CA PRO A 486 -44.66 4.28 7.38
C PRO A 486 -44.57 3.17 6.34
N LEU A 487 -44.67 1.89 6.73
CA LEU A 487 -44.49 0.79 5.80
C LEU A 487 -45.67 0.71 4.83
N THR A 488 -46.91 0.78 5.33
CA THR A 488 -48.11 0.84 4.48
C THR A 488 -48.08 2.07 3.58
N THR A 489 -47.74 3.23 4.14
CA THR A 489 -47.74 4.48 3.37
C THR A 489 -46.71 4.47 2.25
N ILE A 490 -45.49 4.01 2.53
CA ILE A 490 -44.44 3.84 1.50
C ILE A 490 -44.91 2.86 0.43
N PHE A 491 -45.49 1.72 0.85
CA PHE A 491 -45.91 0.67 -0.06
C PHE A 491 -46.98 1.14 -1.04
N VAL A 492 -48.06 1.74 -0.51
CA VAL A 492 -49.17 2.27 -1.30
C VAL A 492 -48.72 3.43 -2.20
N ASN A 493 -47.86 4.32 -1.72
CA ASN A 493 -47.32 5.41 -2.54
C ASN A 493 -46.47 4.88 -3.72
N CYS A 494 -45.64 3.85 -3.52
CA CYS A 494 -44.88 3.23 -4.61
C CYS A 494 -45.78 2.56 -5.66
N ILE A 495 -46.86 1.89 -5.24
CA ILE A 495 -47.87 1.33 -6.16
C ILE A 495 -48.54 2.45 -6.96
N PHE A 496 -48.93 3.53 -6.28
CA PHE A 496 -49.56 4.69 -6.90
C PHE A 496 -48.67 5.38 -7.94
N GLU A 497 -47.39 5.57 -7.65
CA GLU A 497 -46.44 6.13 -8.62
C GLU A 497 -46.26 5.21 -9.84
N CYS A 498 -46.30 3.89 -9.66
CA CYS A 498 -46.30 2.95 -10.78
C CYS A 498 -47.59 3.02 -11.62
N ILE A 499 -48.75 3.15 -10.96
CA ILE A 499 -50.05 3.32 -11.59
C ILE A 499 -50.06 4.57 -12.48
N ILE A 500 -49.64 5.72 -11.93
CA ILE A 500 -49.63 7.00 -12.65
C ILE A 500 -48.67 6.96 -13.83
N SER A 501 -47.45 6.44 -13.63
CA SER A 501 -46.41 6.44 -14.66
C SER A 501 -46.73 5.53 -15.85
N LYS A 502 -47.59 4.52 -15.69
CA LYS A 502 -47.90 3.55 -16.75
C LYS A 502 -49.24 3.79 -17.44
N GLN A 503 -50.32 4.20 -16.76
CA GLN A 503 -51.65 4.36 -17.38
C GLN A 503 -52.63 5.26 -16.58
N SER A 504 -52.62 6.58 -16.81
CA SER A 504 -53.44 7.53 -16.01
C SER A 504 -54.97 7.40 -16.17
N LYS A 505 -55.51 6.70 -17.17
CA LYS A 505 -56.98 6.64 -17.42
C LYS A 505 -57.64 5.27 -17.24
N SER A 506 -56.96 4.14 -17.47
CA SER A 506 -57.53 2.78 -17.39
C SER A 506 -57.49 2.17 -15.98
N VAL A 507 -56.69 2.70 -15.07
CA VAL A 507 -56.55 2.13 -13.72
C VAL A 507 -57.80 2.35 -12.85
N LEU A 508 -58.57 3.42 -13.09
CA LEU A 508 -59.83 3.66 -12.38
C LEU A 508 -60.97 2.73 -12.80
N SER A 509 -60.79 1.99 -13.89
CA SER A 509 -61.73 0.93 -14.30
C SER A 509 -61.38 -0.45 -13.74
N LEU A 510 -60.31 -0.58 -12.97
CA LEU A 510 -59.96 -1.85 -12.32
C LEU A 510 -60.94 -2.16 -11.18
N PRO A 511 -61.38 -3.43 -11.06
CA PRO A 511 -62.22 -3.85 -9.96
C PRO A 511 -61.50 -3.61 -8.62
N ASP A 512 -62.27 -3.15 -7.64
CA ASP A 512 -61.87 -2.94 -6.26
C ASP A 512 -60.76 -1.91 -6.00
N ILE A 513 -60.33 -1.06 -6.94
CA ILE A 513 -59.26 -0.06 -6.72
C ILE A 513 -59.57 1.02 -5.64
N LYS A 514 -60.82 1.09 -5.15
CA LYS A 514 -61.34 2.12 -4.23
C LYS A 514 -60.55 2.24 -2.90
N PRO A 515 -60.24 1.15 -2.16
CA PRO A 515 -59.50 1.21 -0.90
C PRO A 515 -58.12 1.87 -1.04
N ILE A 516 -57.35 1.51 -2.08
CA ILE A 516 -56.04 2.11 -2.36
C ILE A 516 -56.17 3.63 -2.59
N ILE A 517 -57.12 4.05 -3.43
CA ILE A 517 -57.35 5.49 -3.71
C ILE A 517 -57.79 6.24 -2.45
N ARG A 518 -58.72 5.67 -1.66
CA ARG A 518 -59.16 6.26 -0.38
C ARG A 518 -57.99 6.40 0.60
N TYR A 519 -57.13 5.40 0.69
CA TYR A 519 -55.95 5.43 1.56
C TYR A 519 -54.98 6.55 1.14
N ILE A 520 -54.68 6.69 -0.15
CA ILE A 520 -53.74 7.72 -0.66
C ILE A 520 -54.25 9.12 -0.37
N LEU A 521 -55.54 9.38 -0.63
CA LEU A 521 -56.16 10.68 -0.35
C LEU A 521 -56.13 10.98 1.15
N HIS A 522 -56.49 10.01 1.99
CA HIS A 522 -56.44 10.18 3.44
C HIS A 522 -55.02 10.48 3.93
N ALA A 523 -54.02 9.71 3.50
CA ALA A 523 -52.65 9.87 3.97
C ALA A 523 -51.98 11.15 3.41
N ARG A 524 -52.42 11.66 2.24
CA ARG A 524 -52.08 13.01 1.77
C ARG A 524 -52.64 14.08 2.71
N ASP A 525 -53.92 13.96 3.06
CA ASP A 525 -54.65 14.93 3.90
C ASP A 525 -54.13 14.93 5.35
N ALA A 526 -53.66 13.78 5.84
CA ALA A 526 -52.96 13.62 7.12
C ALA A 526 -51.49 14.12 7.12
N GLU A 527 -51.04 14.72 6.01
CA GLU A 527 -49.69 15.25 5.82
C GLU A 527 -48.54 14.24 6.01
N SER A 528 -48.75 12.98 5.61
CA SER A 528 -47.68 11.98 5.74
C SER A 528 -46.44 12.35 4.93
N ARG A 529 -45.26 12.30 5.58
CA ARG A 529 -43.95 12.61 4.96
C ARG A 529 -43.54 11.64 3.85
N TRP A 530 -44.25 10.52 3.69
CA TRP A 530 -43.92 9.46 2.74
C TRP A 530 -44.75 9.49 1.46
N ILE A 531 -45.68 10.46 1.34
CA ILE A 531 -46.51 10.65 0.15
C ILE A 531 -46.01 11.83 -0.68
N ASN A 532 -45.97 11.61 -1.99
CA ASN A 532 -45.70 12.68 -2.94
C ASN A 532 -46.97 13.50 -3.21
N LYS A 533 -47.20 14.54 -2.39
CA LYS A 533 -48.40 15.39 -2.48
C LYS A 533 -48.61 15.96 -3.89
N GLU A 534 -47.54 16.48 -4.50
CA GLU A 534 -47.59 17.09 -5.84
C GLU A 534 -48.11 16.10 -6.91
N LYS A 535 -47.61 14.86 -6.91
CA LYS A 535 -48.08 13.82 -7.84
C LYS A 535 -49.52 13.39 -7.57
N VAL A 536 -49.93 13.33 -6.31
CA VAL A 536 -51.32 13.01 -5.94
C VAL A 536 -52.24 14.12 -6.43
N ASP A 537 -51.86 15.37 -6.25
CA ASP A 537 -52.65 16.53 -6.66
C ASP A 537 -52.75 16.62 -8.20
N GLU A 538 -51.64 16.42 -8.92
CA GLU A 538 -51.62 16.34 -10.39
C GLU A 538 -52.54 15.22 -10.92
N PHE A 539 -52.52 14.04 -10.28
CA PHE A 539 -53.39 12.93 -10.63
C PHE A 539 -54.88 13.27 -10.36
N VAL A 540 -55.17 13.88 -9.21
CA VAL A 540 -56.53 14.31 -8.86
C VAL A 540 -57.06 15.33 -9.86
N GLU A 541 -56.22 16.26 -10.33
CA GLU A 541 -56.58 17.22 -11.38
C GLU A 541 -56.80 16.53 -12.74
N THR A 542 -55.91 15.62 -13.13
CA THR A 542 -55.93 14.96 -14.44
C THR A 542 -57.12 14.01 -14.61
N VAL A 543 -57.54 13.34 -13.53
CA VAL A 543 -58.55 12.26 -13.56
C VAL A 543 -59.80 12.58 -12.73
N GLN A 544 -59.98 13.88 -12.43
CA GLN A 544 -60.98 14.44 -11.52
C GLN A 544 -62.40 13.93 -11.76
N GLN A 545 -62.82 13.75 -13.02
CA GLN A 545 -64.16 13.29 -13.37
C GLN A 545 -64.38 11.80 -13.10
N SER A 546 -63.37 10.95 -13.33
CA SER A 546 -63.48 9.50 -13.12
C SER A 546 -63.27 9.14 -11.65
N ILE A 547 -62.42 9.85 -10.89
CA ILE A 547 -62.28 9.68 -9.43
C ILE A 547 -63.60 10.05 -8.73
N ARG A 548 -64.24 11.16 -9.15
CA ARG A 548 -65.58 11.53 -8.69
C ARG A 548 -66.56 10.39 -8.94
N ALA A 549 -66.59 9.77 -10.12
CA ALA A 549 -67.49 8.65 -10.41
C ALA A 549 -67.22 7.40 -9.52
N VAL A 550 -65.95 7.10 -9.24
CA VAL A 550 -65.54 5.96 -8.39
C VAL A 550 -65.88 6.18 -6.91
N LEU A 551 -65.75 7.42 -6.41
CA LEU A 551 -66.06 7.79 -5.02
C LEU A 551 -67.55 8.11 -4.78
N LEU A 552 -68.27 8.63 -5.78
CA LEU A 552 -69.69 9.02 -5.69
C LEU A 552 -70.66 7.83 -5.62
N LEU A 553 -70.24 6.60 -5.94
CA LEU A 553 -71.13 5.43 -5.98
C LEU A 553 -71.58 4.92 -4.60
N GLU A 554 -71.14 5.49 -3.46
CA GLU A 554 -71.54 5.01 -2.12
C GLU A 554 -71.87 6.09 -1.08
N GLY A 555 -72.13 7.34 -1.48
CA GLY A 555 -72.82 8.28 -0.58
C GLY A 555 -72.13 8.61 0.75
N GLU A 556 -70.80 8.51 0.85
CA GLU A 556 -70.04 9.12 1.95
C GLU A 556 -69.64 10.56 1.61
N SER A 557 -69.81 11.44 2.59
CA SER A 557 -70.11 12.86 2.36
C SER A 557 -68.97 13.66 1.73
N ILE A 558 -69.35 14.43 0.72
CA ILE A 558 -68.61 15.36 -0.14
C ILE A 558 -67.96 16.57 0.59
N TRP A 559 -68.11 16.70 1.92
CA TRP A 559 -67.79 17.94 2.64
C TRP A 559 -66.30 18.26 2.78
N SER A 560 -65.39 17.29 2.72
CA SER A 560 -63.94 17.55 2.72
C SER A 560 -63.40 17.98 1.36
N PHE A 561 -64.04 17.56 0.25
CA PHE A 561 -63.57 17.86 -1.11
C PHE A 561 -64.13 19.18 -1.67
N LEU A 562 -65.29 19.64 -1.18
CA LEU A 562 -65.90 20.90 -1.63
C LEU A 562 -65.25 22.16 -1.04
N TYR A 563 -64.51 22.06 0.07
CA TYR A 563 -63.83 23.23 0.63
C TYR A 563 -62.69 23.75 -0.27
N PHE A 564 -62.22 22.95 -1.24
CA PHE A 564 -61.09 23.31 -2.10
C PHE A 564 -61.46 24.06 -3.39
N ASN A 565 -62.74 24.11 -3.79
CA ASN A 565 -63.17 24.78 -5.04
C ASN A 565 -63.82 26.15 -4.85
N CYS A 566 -63.91 26.68 -3.62
CA CYS A 566 -64.51 28.00 -3.37
C CYS A 566 -63.50 29.15 -3.16
N PHE A 567 -62.20 28.93 -3.34
CA PHE A 567 -61.18 29.99 -3.16
C PHE A 567 -60.16 30.07 -4.31
N THR A 568 -60.60 30.06 -5.57
CA THR A 568 -59.70 30.38 -6.70
C THR A 568 -60.38 31.08 -7.88
N VAL A 569 -61.49 31.82 -7.69
CA VAL A 569 -61.95 32.79 -8.71
C VAL A 569 -62.64 34.01 -8.08
N THR A 570 -61.87 34.94 -7.52
CA THR A 570 -62.24 36.37 -7.56
C THR A 570 -60.96 37.23 -7.48
N SER A 571 -60.29 37.40 -8.61
CA SER A 571 -59.47 38.59 -8.87
C SER A 571 -59.25 38.78 -10.37
N SER A 572 -60.21 39.40 -11.06
CA SER A 572 -59.93 40.28 -12.21
C SER A 572 -61.22 40.93 -12.74
N HIS A 573 -61.24 42.26 -12.71
CA HIS A 573 -62.12 43.22 -13.43
C HIS A 573 -63.44 43.64 -12.76
N CYS A 574 -63.38 44.62 -11.85
CA CYS A 574 -63.42 46.07 -12.14
C CYS A 574 -62.82 46.84 -10.96
#